data_AF-A0A0A2LZT2-F1
#
_entry.id   AF-A0A0A2LZT2-F1
#
_cell.length_a   1.000
_cell.length_b   1.000
_cell.length_c   1.000
_cell.angle_alpha   90.00
_cell.angle_beta   90.00
_cell.angle_gamma   90.00
#
_symmetry.space_group_name_H-M   'P 1'
#
loop_
_entity.id
_entity.type
_entity.pdbx_description
1 polymer ?
#
loop_
_entity_poly.entity_id
_entity_poly.type
_entity_poly.pdbx_seq_one_letter_code
_entity_poly.pdbx_strand_id
1 'polypeptide(L)'
;MKRISLLFIVLTTLTSFTTPYKTAFTLVGTWAEDKRTAPSFVFDSEGYAKVVIDGVLKGGKEFMYNGHKASITYKANLDVNPHEVVIKVTTLDTNEKETLKGIFTVVDDNTIKLSYTTDNRPNQFYEYDLFSTTYKRIK
;
A
#
# COMPACT_ATOMS: atom_id res chain seq x y z
N MET A 1 -31.36 -52.97 -28.87
CA MET A 1 -31.57 -52.27 -27.58
C MET A 1 -30.34 -51.40 -27.35
N LYS A 2 -30.32 -50.15 -27.82
CA LYS A 2 -30.71 -48.91 -27.11
C LYS A 2 -30.17 -48.86 -25.66
N ARG A 3 -29.39 -47.81 -25.38
CA ARG A 3 -29.02 -47.22 -24.07
C ARG A 3 -27.62 -47.56 -23.51
N ILE A 4 -26.53 -47.06 -24.12
CA ILE A 4 -25.25 -46.85 -23.38
C ILE A 4 -24.62 -45.46 -23.65
N SER A 5 -25.05 -44.71 -24.68
CA SER A 5 -24.37 -43.46 -25.09
C SER A 5 -24.63 -42.21 -24.24
N LEU A 6 -25.30 -42.30 -23.08
CA LEU A 6 -25.66 -41.11 -22.28
C LEU A 6 -24.76 -40.85 -21.06
N LEU A 7 -23.81 -41.73 -20.74
CA LEU A 7 -23.01 -41.60 -19.51
C LEU A 7 -21.80 -40.65 -19.64
N PHE A 8 -21.36 -40.31 -20.85
CA PHE A 8 -20.13 -39.52 -21.05
C PHE A 8 -20.31 -38.00 -21.07
N ILE A 9 -21.54 -37.49 -21.16
CA ILE A 9 -21.80 -36.03 -21.26
C ILE A 9 -21.93 -35.36 -19.89
N VAL A 10 -22.11 -36.12 -18.80
CA VAL A 10 -22.33 -35.55 -17.45
C VAL A 10 -21.01 -35.23 -16.73
N LEU A 11 -19.86 -35.77 -17.19
CA LEU A 11 -18.58 -35.59 -16.48
C LEU A 11 -17.84 -34.28 -16.82
N THR A 12 -18.23 -33.57 -17.88
CA THR A 12 -17.51 -32.36 -18.33
C THR A 12 -18.08 -31.04 -17.81
N THR A 13 -19.18 -31.04 -17.05
CA THR A 13 -19.81 -29.80 -16.54
C THR A 13 -19.29 -29.36 -15.16
N LEU A 14 -18.35 -30.08 -14.56
CA LEU A 14 -17.80 -29.76 -13.22
C LEU A 14 -16.67 -28.72 -13.22
N THR A 15 -16.22 -28.22 -14.37
CA THR A 15 -15.12 -27.25 -14.45
C THR A 15 -15.63 -25.84 -14.67
N SER A 16 -16.36 -25.24 -13.73
CA SER A 16 -16.65 -23.80 -13.88
C SER A 16 -17.03 -23.02 -12.61
N PHE A 17 -16.39 -23.27 -11.47
CA PHE A 17 -16.40 -22.29 -10.37
C PHE A 17 -15.07 -22.31 -9.60
N THR A 18 -13.99 -21.87 -10.24
CA THR A 18 -12.88 -21.29 -9.46
C THR A 18 -13.31 -19.87 -9.12
N THR A 19 -13.87 -19.66 -7.92
CA THR A 19 -13.88 -18.32 -7.34
C THR A 19 -12.43 -17.85 -7.35
N PRO A 20 -12.10 -16.73 -8.00
CA PRO A 20 -10.75 -16.19 -7.90
C PRO A 20 -10.50 -15.99 -6.41
N TYR A 21 -9.51 -16.69 -5.86
CA TYR A 21 -9.08 -16.50 -4.49
C TYR A 21 -8.76 -15.02 -4.37
N LYS A 22 -9.59 -14.27 -3.63
CA LYS A 22 -9.33 -12.85 -3.40
C LYS A 22 -8.02 -12.78 -2.64
N THR A 23 -6.95 -12.40 -3.34
CA THR A 23 -5.63 -12.26 -2.74
C THR A 23 -5.75 -11.30 -1.56
N ALA A 24 -5.14 -11.64 -0.43
CA ALA A 24 -5.12 -10.75 0.73
C ALA A 24 -4.59 -9.37 0.29
N PHE A 25 -5.16 -8.30 0.84
CA PHE A 25 -4.76 -6.94 0.52
C PHE A 25 -3.24 -6.77 0.70
N THR A 26 -2.59 -6.08 -0.23
CA THR A 26 -1.18 -5.69 -0.13
C THR A 26 -1.01 -4.19 -0.30
N LEU A 27 -0.20 -3.60 0.58
CA LEU A 27 0.16 -2.19 0.49
C LEU A 27 1.21 -1.94 -0.62
N VAL A 28 1.91 -2.98 -1.09
CA VAL A 28 2.91 -2.87 -2.17
C VAL A 28 2.27 -2.25 -3.41
N GLY A 29 2.86 -1.20 -3.96
CA GLY A 29 2.38 -0.46 -5.12
C GLY A 29 2.56 1.05 -4.98
N THR A 30 2.05 1.79 -5.98
CA THR A 30 2.07 3.25 -6.02
C THR A 30 0.70 3.79 -5.65
N TRP A 31 0.65 4.74 -4.72
CA TRP A 31 -0.56 5.32 -4.16
C TRP A 31 -0.52 6.84 -4.28
N ALA A 32 -1.52 7.43 -4.92
CA ALA A 32 -1.63 8.87 -5.08
C ALA A 32 -3.06 9.36 -4.85
N GLU A 33 -3.19 10.57 -4.33
CA GLU A 33 -4.45 11.30 -4.28
C GLU A 33 -4.78 11.86 -5.68
N ASP A 34 -6.07 11.86 -6.06
CA ASP A 34 -6.51 12.20 -7.43
C ASP A 34 -6.06 13.60 -7.88
N LYS A 35 -6.15 14.60 -7.00
CA LYS A 35 -5.77 15.99 -7.28
C LYS A 35 -4.26 16.24 -7.13
N ARG A 36 -3.51 15.24 -6.66
CA ARG A 36 -2.07 15.31 -6.37
C ARG A 36 -1.69 16.46 -5.45
N THR A 37 -2.56 16.82 -4.50
CA THR A 37 -2.26 17.84 -3.49
C THR A 37 -1.49 17.26 -2.30
N ALA A 38 -1.56 15.94 -2.12
CA ALA A 38 -0.79 15.21 -1.13
C ALA A 38 0.39 14.44 -1.78
N PRO A 39 1.49 14.20 -1.03
CA PRO A 39 2.59 13.35 -1.47
C PRO A 39 2.12 11.98 -1.94
N SER A 40 2.65 11.47 -3.06
CA SER A 40 2.38 10.08 -3.46
C SER A 40 3.37 9.13 -2.78
N PHE A 41 2.92 7.93 -2.45
CA PHE A 41 3.75 6.90 -1.81
C PHE A 41 3.95 5.71 -2.73
N VAL A 42 5.17 5.19 -2.79
CA VAL A 42 5.50 3.94 -3.47
C VAL A 42 6.02 2.99 -2.42
N PHE A 43 5.44 1.80 -2.30
CA PHE A 43 5.87 0.74 -1.40
C PHE A 43 6.30 -0.48 -2.22
N ASP A 44 7.50 -0.98 -2.01
CA ASP A 44 7.98 -2.18 -2.71
C ASP A 44 7.94 -3.44 -1.83
N SER A 45 8.03 -4.61 -2.46
CA SER A 45 7.99 -5.89 -1.78
C SER A 45 9.22 -6.18 -0.92
N GLU A 46 10.28 -5.39 -1.02
CA GLU A 46 11.49 -5.52 -0.19
C GLU A 46 11.40 -4.70 1.11
N GLY A 47 10.32 -3.91 1.29
CA GLY A 47 10.11 -3.10 2.48
C GLY A 47 10.69 -1.69 2.40
N TYR A 48 11.06 -1.23 1.20
CA TYR A 48 11.45 0.17 0.97
C TYR A 48 10.26 0.99 0.49
N ALA A 49 10.30 2.28 0.81
CA ALA A 49 9.31 3.23 0.33
C ALA A 49 9.97 4.34 -0.47
N LYS A 50 9.19 4.97 -1.34
CA LYS A 50 9.55 6.23 -1.99
C LYS A 50 8.39 7.20 -1.82
N VAL A 51 8.69 8.48 -1.82
CA VAL A 51 7.70 9.56 -1.75
C VAL A 51 7.90 10.45 -2.96
N VAL A 52 6.81 10.79 -3.64
CA VAL A 52 6.80 11.79 -4.72
C VAL A 52 6.23 13.07 -4.14
N ILE A 53 7.06 14.11 -4.05
CA ILE A 53 6.70 15.45 -3.60
C ILE A 53 7.09 16.40 -4.73
N ASP A 54 6.17 17.25 -5.18
CA ASP A 54 6.38 18.20 -6.28
C ASP A 54 6.95 17.55 -7.56
N GLY A 55 6.51 16.31 -7.86
CA GLY A 55 6.98 15.54 -9.00
C GLY A 55 8.38 14.92 -8.85
N VAL A 56 9.08 15.20 -7.74
CA VAL A 56 10.39 14.63 -7.44
C VAL A 56 10.23 13.36 -6.61
N LEU A 57 10.66 12.24 -7.17
CA LEU A 57 10.72 10.96 -6.47
C LEU A 57 11.95 10.92 -5.54
N LYS A 58 11.72 10.69 -4.25
CA LYS A 58 12.77 10.52 -3.23
C LYS A 58 12.56 9.20 -2.47
N GLY A 59 13.64 8.56 -2.02
CA GLY A 59 13.58 7.35 -1.20
C GLY A 59 14.17 6.10 -1.85
N GLY A 60 13.77 4.94 -1.35
CA GLY A 60 14.34 3.64 -1.69
C GLY A 60 15.53 3.27 -0.81
N LYS A 61 16.42 2.42 -1.34
CA LYS A 61 17.58 1.88 -0.63
C LYS A 61 18.64 2.93 -0.31
N GLU A 62 18.88 3.85 -1.25
CA GLU A 62 19.84 4.95 -1.10
C GLU A 62 19.38 6.15 -1.93
N PHE A 63 19.38 7.33 -1.33
CA PHE A 63 19.14 8.61 -2.01
C PHE A 63 19.83 9.75 -1.25
N MET A 64 20.00 10.91 -1.88
CA MET A 64 20.53 12.10 -1.20
C MET A 64 19.42 12.86 -0.46
N TYR A 65 19.62 13.10 0.83
CA TYR A 65 18.74 13.86 1.71
C TYR A 65 19.57 14.81 2.57
N ASN A 66 19.33 16.13 2.48
CA ASN A 66 20.06 17.16 3.22
C ASN A 66 21.60 17.04 3.14
N GLY A 67 22.13 16.63 1.97
CA GLY A 67 23.57 16.46 1.76
C GLY A 67 24.14 15.12 2.22
N HIS A 68 23.33 14.23 2.80
CA HIS A 68 23.72 12.91 3.27
C HIS A 68 23.08 11.80 2.45
N LYS A 69 23.69 10.62 2.48
CA LYS A 69 23.01 9.41 2.00
C LYS A 69 21.94 9.00 2.99
N ALA A 70 20.76 8.67 2.51
CA ALA A 70 19.63 8.22 3.30
C ALA A 70 18.91 7.04 2.65
N SER A 71 18.09 6.35 3.43
CA SER A 71 17.18 5.29 2.96
C SER A 71 15.77 5.53 3.50
N ILE A 72 14.74 5.01 2.81
CA ILE A 72 13.36 5.01 3.31
C ILE A 72 12.83 3.58 3.34
N THR A 73 12.42 3.15 4.52
CA THR A 73 11.79 1.83 4.75
C THR A 73 10.37 1.99 5.26
N TYR A 74 9.56 0.95 5.14
CA TYR A 74 8.23 0.93 5.75
C TYR A 74 7.91 -0.40 6.41
N LYS A 75 6.96 -0.37 7.34
CA LYS A 75 6.29 -1.55 7.91
C LYS A 75 4.81 -1.28 8.02
N ALA A 76 4.00 -2.26 7.63
CA ALA A 76 2.55 -2.22 7.81
C ALA A 76 2.11 -3.31 8.79
N ASN A 77 1.18 -2.98 9.67
CA ASN A 77 0.51 -3.93 10.55
C ASN A 77 -0.95 -4.07 10.09
N LEU A 78 -1.26 -5.22 9.49
CA LEU A 78 -2.60 -5.53 8.97
C LEU A 78 -3.48 -6.23 10.02
N ASP A 79 -2.94 -6.56 11.20
CA ASP A 79 -3.65 -7.32 12.25
C ASP A 79 -4.53 -6.44 13.15
N VAL A 80 -4.48 -5.11 12.93
CA VAL A 80 -5.26 -4.10 13.68
C VAL A 80 -6.16 -3.31 12.74
N ASN A 81 -7.23 -2.72 13.28
CA ASN A 81 -8.19 -1.92 12.54
C ASN A 81 -8.41 -0.56 13.23
N PRO A 82 -8.15 0.59 12.58
CA PRO A 82 -7.54 0.72 11.25
C PRO A 82 -6.13 0.12 11.21
N HIS A 83 -5.70 -0.33 10.02
CA HIS A 83 -4.35 -0.87 9.83
C HIS A 83 -3.32 0.21 10.11
N GLU A 84 -2.10 -0.16 10.50
CA GLU A 84 -1.04 0.80 10.80
C GLU A 84 0.06 0.76 9.76
N VAL A 85 0.69 1.91 9.51
CA VAL A 85 1.90 2.01 8.71
C VAL A 85 2.92 2.89 9.41
N VAL A 86 4.19 2.51 9.32
CA VAL A 86 5.33 3.30 9.79
C VAL A 86 6.30 3.41 8.63
N ILE A 87 6.60 4.64 8.22
CA ILE A 87 7.61 4.95 7.21
C ILE A 87 8.78 5.60 7.94
N LYS A 88 9.99 5.09 7.72
CA LYS A 88 11.20 5.55 8.41
C LYS A 88 12.21 6.02 7.39
N VAL A 89 12.64 7.27 7.54
CA VAL A 89 13.83 7.81 6.86
C VAL A 89 15.03 7.57 7.77
N THR A 90 16.12 7.03 7.23
CA THR A 90 17.37 6.82 7.98
C THR A 90 18.52 7.45 7.23
N THR A 91 19.18 8.44 7.83
CA THR A 91 20.47 8.97 7.36
C THR A 91 21.52 7.89 7.58
N LEU A 92 22.16 7.42 6.51
CA LEU A 92 23.04 6.25 6.55
C LEU A 92 24.37 6.54 7.26
N ASP A 93 24.87 7.77 7.15
CA ASP A 93 26.15 8.17 7.72
C ASP A 93 26.07 8.36 9.25
N THR A 94 24.95 8.92 9.74
CA THR A 94 24.74 9.28 11.15
C THR A 94 23.80 8.33 11.90
N ASN A 95 23.06 7.49 11.18
CA ASN A 95 21.98 6.63 11.70
C ASN A 95 20.82 7.43 12.37
N GLU A 96 20.71 8.73 12.08
CA GLU A 96 19.56 9.57 12.45
C GLU A 96 18.29 9.07 11.77
N LYS A 97 17.16 9.16 12.48
CA LYS A 97 15.89 8.56 12.06
C LYS A 97 14.74 9.53 12.22
N GLU A 98 14.04 9.75 11.12
CA GLU A 98 12.74 10.42 11.10
C GLU A 98 11.66 9.39 10.80
N THR A 99 10.49 9.55 11.40
CA THR A 99 9.41 8.56 11.29
C THR A 99 8.08 9.24 11.01
N LEU A 100 7.42 8.80 9.94
CA LEU A 100 6.01 9.07 9.67
C LEU A 100 5.19 7.88 10.18
N LYS A 101 4.25 8.15 11.07
CA LYS A 101 3.34 7.16 11.66
C LYS A 101 1.97 7.40 11.08
N GLY A 102 1.32 6.35 10.59
CA GLY A 102 0.00 6.46 10.01
C GLY A 102 -0.91 5.29 10.34
N ILE A 103 -2.18 5.51 10.02
CA ILE A 103 -3.25 4.53 9.98
C ILE A 103 -3.88 4.53 8.60
N PHE A 104 -4.37 3.38 8.14
CA PHE A 104 -5.12 3.30 6.90
C PHE A 104 -6.24 2.28 6.95
N THR A 105 -7.27 2.52 6.15
CA THR A 105 -8.35 1.58 5.88
C THR A 105 -8.40 1.24 4.41
N VAL A 106 -8.69 -0.01 4.10
CA VAL A 106 -8.90 -0.50 2.74
C VAL A 106 -10.35 -0.22 2.36
N VAL A 107 -10.57 0.65 1.37
CA VAL A 107 -11.90 0.87 0.79
C VAL A 107 -12.18 -0.20 -0.26
N ASP A 108 -11.20 -0.43 -1.13
CA ASP A 108 -11.16 -1.54 -2.09
C ASP A 108 -9.69 -1.88 -2.45
N ASP A 109 -9.47 -2.85 -3.33
CA ASP A 109 -8.13 -3.35 -3.68
C ASP A 109 -7.19 -2.27 -4.27
N ASN A 110 -7.76 -1.17 -4.78
CA ASN A 110 -7.07 -0.03 -5.40
C ASN A 110 -7.33 1.29 -4.68
N THR A 111 -8.03 1.30 -3.54
CA THR A 111 -8.38 2.53 -2.83
C THR A 111 -8.16 2.35 -1.34
N ILE A 112 -7.37 3.24 -0.75
CA ILE A 112 -7.17 3.32 0.70
C ILE A 112 -7.48 4.72 1.22
N LYS A 113 -7.96 4.81 2.45
CA LYS A 113 -7.93 6.07 3.22
C LYS A 113 -6.70 6.01 4.11
N LEU A 114 -5.81 7.00 4.03
CA LEU A 114 -4.56 7.04 4.80
C LEU A 114 -4.51 8.34 5.59
N SER A 115 -4.18 8.24 6.88
CA SER A 115 -3.82 9.36 7.73
C SER A 115 -2.41 9.16 8.32
N TYR A 116 -1.57 10.19 8.33
CA TYR A 116 -0.21 10.12 8.85
C TYR A 116 0.28 11.42 9.52
N THR A 117 1.29 11.31 10.38
CA THR A 117 1.97 12.47 10.98
C THR A 117 3.39 12.09 11.41
N THR A 118 4.23 13.10 11.68
CA THR A 118 5.54 12.93 12.32
C THR A 118 5.46 12.78 13.83
N ASP A 119 4.32 13.13 14.44
CA ASP A 119 4.12 13.14 15.90
C ASP A 119 3.57 11.79 16.42
N ASN A 120 2.45 11.83 17.15
CA ASN A 120 1.75 10.66 17.65
C ASN A 120 0.88 10.06 16.55
N ARG A 121 0.89 8.73 16.44
CA ARG A 121 0.09 8.03 15.41
C ARG A 121 -1.37 8.50 15.47
N PRO A 122 -1.98 8.87 14.32
CA PRO A 122 -3.38 9.28 14.32
C PRO A 122 -4.27 8.12 14.77
N ASN A 123 -5.35 8.42 15.50
CA ASN A 123 -6.32 7.42 15.95
C ASN A 123 -7.65 7.47 15.17
N GLN A 124 -7.77 8.44 14.26
CA GLN A 124 -8.95 8.65 13.42
C GLN A 124 -8.55 9.38 12.14
N PHE A 125 -9.48 9.44 11.19
CA PHE A 125 -9.32 10.18 9.95
C PHE A 125 -10.04 11.51 10.04
N TYR A 126 -9.31 12.61 9.85
CA TYR A 126 -9.87 13.95 9.83
C TYR A 126 -10.25 14.36 8.42
N GLU A 127 -11.41 15.00 8.25
CA GLU A 127 -11.79 15.62 6.99
C GLU A 127 -11.02 16.93 6.79
N TYR A 128 -10.68 17.26 5.54
CA TYR A 128 -9.95 18.48 5.14
C TYR A 128 -8.50 18.58 5.64
N ASP A 129 -7.95 17.53 6.24
CA ASP A 129 -6.53 17.44 6.57
C ASP A 129 -5.75 16.85 5.38
N LEU A 130 -4.74 17.57 4.88
CA LEU A 130 -3.86 17.11 3.79
C LEU A 130 -3.12 15.82 4.15
N PHE A 131 -2.95 15.56 5.44
CA PHE A 131 -2.34 14.35 5.96
C PHE A 131 -3.35 13.24 6.23
N SER A 132 -4.64 13.42 5.89
CA SER A 132 -5.72 12.42 6.01
C SER A 132 -6.61 12.46 4.77
N THR A 133 -6.26 11.65 3.77
CA THR A 133 -6.95 11.66 2.46
C THR A 133 -7.09 10.26 1.86
N THR A 134 -7.83 10.18 0.75
CA THR A 134 -8.03 8.96 -0.02
C THR A 134 -6.98 8.87 -1.12
N TYR A 135 -6.28 7.73 -1.15
CA TYR A 135 -5.29 7.40 -2.14
C TYR A 135 -5.82 6.29 -3.06
N LYS A 136 -5.55 6.44 -4.35
CA LYS A 136 -5.79 5.40 -5.34
C LYS A 136 -4.47 4.79 -5.80
N ARG A 137 -4.53 3.49 -6.07
CA ARG A 137 -3.44 2.76 -6.67
C ARG A 137 -3.26 3.21 -8.12
N ILE A 138 -2.06 3.66 -8.46
CA ILE A 138 -1.68 3.92 -9.85
C ILE A 138 -1.25 2.58 -10.45
N LYS A 139 -1.87 2.22 -11.58
CA LYS A 139 -1.51 1.06 -12.39
C LYS A 139 -0.36 1.36 -13.33
#